data_AF-A0A370H5T8-F1
#
_entry.id   AF-A0A370H5T8-F1
#
_cell.length_a   1.000
_cell.length_b   1.000
_cell.length_c   1.000
_cell.angle_alpha   90.00
_cell.angle_beta   90.00
_cell.angle_gamma   90.00
#
_symmetry.space_group_name_H-M   'P 1'
#
loop_
_entity.id
_entity.type
_entity.pdbx_description
1 polymer ?
#
loop_
_entity_poly.entity_id
_entity_poly.type
_entity_poly.pdbx_seq_one_letter_code
_entity_poly.pdbx_strand_id
1 'polypeptide(L)'
;MTDTEQTTDENLNWLVDRFTREVPGVSHAVLVSADGLLQATSPNLPSDRAEQLAAVTAGLASLSSGAAQLFNGGKVMQSVVDMQRGYLLVMSVGNGSHLAVLANKQHDIGRIGYEMALLVDRVGAVVQATARAV
;
A
#
# COMPACT_ATOMS: atom_id res chain seq x y z
N MET A 1 5.29 24.74 -9.35
CA MET A 1 5.08 23.77 -8.26
C MET A 1 4.65 22.39 -8.78
N THR A 2 4.60 22.16 -10.10
CA THR A 2 4.12 20.91 -10.73
C THR A 2 5.20 19.86 -11.02
N ASP A 3 6.45 20.25 -11.31
CA ASP A 3 7.48 19.28 -11.75
C ASP A 3 7.92 18.29 -10.66
N THR A 4 7.99 18.74 -9.40
CA THR A 4 8.44 17.90 -8.27
C THR A 4 7.39 16.88 -7.84
N GLU A 5 6.10 17.25 -7.87
CA GLU A 5 4.97 16.35 -7.58
C GLU A 5 4.84 15.28 -8.66
N GLN A 6 4.88 15.67 -9.95
CA GLN A 6 4.78 14.71 -11.05
C GLN A 6 5.92 13.68 -11.04
N THR A 7 7.15 14.12 -10.77
CA THR A 7 8.30 13.20 -10.67
C THR A 7 8.17 12.23 -9.48
N THR A 8 7.53 12.64 -8.40
CA THR A 8 7.32 11.79 -7.22
C THR A 8 6.27 10.73 -7.50
N ASP A 9 5.13 11.12 -8.08
CA ASP A 9 4.05 10.20 -8.43
C ASP A 9 4.50 9.17 -9.49
N GLU A 10 5.30 9.59 -10.48
CA GLU A 10 5.91 8.69 -11.45
C GLU A 10 6.86 7.68 -10.79
N ASN A 11 7.69 8.11 -9.85
CA ASN A 11 8.58 7.23 -9.10
C ASN A 11 7.81 6.22 -8.23
N LEU A 12 6.73 6.65 -7.58
CA LEU A 12 5.90 5.77 -6.75
C LEU A 12 5.11 4.77 -7.61
N ASN A 13 4.52 5.21 -8.72
CA ASN A 13 3.87 4.34 -9.69
C ASN A 13 4.83 3.28 -10.23
N TRP A 14 6.06 3.68 -10.58
CA TRP A 14 7.09 2.74 -11.03
C TRP A 14 7.45 1.70 -9.96
N LEU A 15 7.56 2.11 -8.68
CA LEU A 15 7.85 1.18 -7.58
C LEU A 15 6.73 0.15 -7.39
N VAL A 16 5.48 0.60 -7.41
CA VAL A 16 4.29 -0.27 -7.27
C VAL A 16 4.18 -1.22 -8.46
N ASP A 17 4.35 -0.71 -9.68
CA ASP A 17 4.36 -1.50 -10.92
C ASP A 17 5.48 -2.55 -10.95
N ARG A 18 6.69 -2.17 -10.56
CA ARG A 18 7.81 -3.11 -10.45
C ARG A 18 7.48 -4.22 -9.45
N PHE A 19 6.93 -3.89 -8.29
CA PHE A 19 6.54 -4.87 -7.29
C PHE A 19 5.50 -5.87 -7.81
N THR A 20 4.45 -5.40 -8.49
CA THR A 20 3.43 -6.32 -9.04
C THR A 20 3.97 -7.24 -10.12
N ARG A 21 5.01 -6.84 -10.86
CA ARG A 21 5.69 -7.72 -11.83
C ARG A 21 6.66 -8.70 -11.20
N GLU A 22 7.40 -8.29 -10.17
CA GLU A 22 8.49 -9.08 -9.59
C GLU A 22 8.01 -10.07 -8.53
N VAL A 23 6.82 -9.87 -7.95
CA VAL A 23 6.29 -10.70 -6.86
C VAL A 23 5.18 -11.62 -7.36
N PRO A 24 5.45 -12.93 -7.56
CA PRO A 24 4.42 -13.88 -7.97
C PRO A 24 3.29 -13.94 -6.95
N GLY A 25 2.05 -13.96 -7.47
CA GLY A 25 0.85 -14.02 -6.63
C GLY A 25 0.19 -12.68 -6.37
N VAL A 26 0.89 -11.56 -6.61
CA VAL A 26 0.29 -10.22 -6.55
C VAL A 26 -0.54 -9.98 -7.80
N SER A 27 -1.82 -9.68 -7.61
CA SER A 27 -2.74 -9.31 -8.70
C SER A 27 -2.73 -7.80 -8.94
N HIS A 28 -2.85 -7.02 -7.87
CA HIS A 28 -2.88 -5.55 -7.91
C HIS A 28 -2.28 -4.96 -6.64
N ALA A 29 -1.77 -3.74 -6.74
CA ALA A 29 -1.28 -2.99 -5.59
C ALA A 29 -1.59 -1.51 -5.75
N VAL A 30 -1.86 -0.84 -4.63
CA VAL A 30 -2.03 0.61 -4.54
C VAL A 30 -1.30 1.15 -3.32
N LEU A 31 -0.79 2.38 -3.46
CA LEU A 31 -0.28 3.17 -2.35
C LEU A 31 -1.31 4.25 -2.01
N VAL A 32 -1.65 4.35 -0.73
CA VAL A 32 -2.69 5.23 -0.22
C VAL A 32 -2.08 6.14 0.84
N SER A 33 -2.33 7.44 0.79
CA SER A 33 -1.85 8.38 1.80
C SER A 33 -2.55 8.22 3.14
N ALA A 34 -2.03 8.90 4.17
CA ALA A 34 -2.61 8.88 5.51
C ALA A 34 -4.06 9.42 5.58
N ASP A 35 -4.45 10.29 4.64
CA ASP A 35 -5.79 10.83 4.49
C ASP A 35 -6.70 9.98 3.57
N GLY A 36 -6.19 8.86 3.04
CA GLY A 36 -6.96 7.90 2.26
C GLY A 36 -6.98 8.15 0.75
N LEU A 37 -6.18 9.08 0.24
CA LEU A 37 -6.09 9.37 -1.20
C LEU A 37 -5.15 8.40 -1.92
N LEU A 38 -5.47 8.07 -3.17
CA LEU A 38 -4.65 7.24 -4.02
C LEU A 38 -3.38 8.00 -4.45
N GLN A 39 -2.20 7.48 -4.10
CA GLN A 39 -0.91 8.07 -4.49
C GLN A 39 -0.27 7.33 -5.66
N ALA A 40 -0.43 6.00 -5.73
CA ALA A 40 0.12 5.19 -6.81
C ALA A 40 -0.69 3.91 -7.02
N THR A 41 -0.68 3.39 -8.24
CA THR A 41 -1.41 2.17 -8.63
C THR A 41 -0.64 1.33 -9.63
N SER A 42 -0.85 0.02 -9.59
CA SER A 42 -0.34 -0.90 -10.62
C SER A 42 -1.05 -0.71 -11.98
N PRO A 43 -0.37 -0.89 -13.12
CA PRO A 43 -0.87 -0.49 -14.46
C PRO A 43 -2.08 -1.26 -14.99
N ASN A 44 -2.50 -2.35 -14.34
CA ASN A 44 -3.64 -3.17 -14.76
C ASN A 44 -4.88 -3.04 -13.86
N LEU A 45 -4.87 -2.10 -12.91
CA LEU A 45 -6.03 -1.79 -12.09
C LEU A 45 -6.73 -0.55 -12.67
N PRO A 46 -7.99 -0.65 -13.15
CA PRO A 46 -8.75 0.50 -13.59
C PRO A 46 -8.81 1.60 -12.52
N SER A 47 -8.76 2.86 -12.93
CA SER A 47 -8.67 4.00 -11.99
C SER A 47 -9.83 4.05 -10.99
N ASP A 48 -11.06 3.77 -11.44
CA ASP A 48 -12.25 3.66 -10.58
C ASP A 48 -12.10 2.55 -9.52
N ARG A 49 -11.49 1.43 -9.89
CA ARG A 49 -11.20 0.31 -8.97
C ARG A 49 -10.06 0.63 -8.02
N ALA A 50 -9.05 1.38 -8.47
CA ALA A 50 -7.96 1.84 -7.63
C ALA A 50 -8.45 2.79 -6.54
N GLU A 51 -9.33 3.74 -6.89
CA GLU A 51 -9.98 4.64 -5.93
C GLU A 51 -10.86 3.87 -4.93
N GLN A 52 -11.64 2.89 -5.40
CA GLN A 52 -12.41 2.01 -4.51
C GLN A 52 -11.51 1.25 -3.54
N LEU A 53 -10.37 0.71 -4.02
CA LEU A 53 -9.41 0.01 -3.19
C LEU A 53 -8.74 0.95 -2.18
N ALA A 54 -8.45 2.19 -2.56
CA ALA A 54 -7.92 3.21 -1.66
C ALA A 54 -8.92 3.52 -0.53
N ALA A 55 -10.20 3.72 -0.86
CA ALA A 55 -11.26 3.93 0.13
C ALA A 55 -11.42 2.75 1.08
N VAL A 56 -11.42 1.51 0.57
CA VAL A 56 -11.46 0.28 1.39
C VAL A 56 -10.25 0.22 2.32
N THR A 57 -9.06 0.54 1.82
CA THR A 57 -7.82 0.56 2.59
C THR A 57 -7.88 1.56 3.73
N ALA A 58 -8.35 2.78 3.46
CA ALA A 58 -8.52 3.82 4.48
C ALA A 58 -9.50 3.39 5.58
N GLY A 59 -10.64 2.80 5.19
CA GLY A 59 -11.62 2.26 6.13
C GLY A 59 -11.03 1.14 7.01
N LEU A 60 -10.32 0.19 6.40
CA LEU A 60 -9.68 -0.91 7.13
C LEU A 60 -8.59 -0.42 8.08
N ALA A 61 -7.76 0.53 7.65
CA ALA A 61 -6.73 1.15 8.48
C ALA A 61 -7.34 1.87 9.69
N SER A 62 -8.40 2.64 9.48
CA SER A 62 -9.12 3.36 10.54
C SER A 62 -9.71 2.40 11.58
N LEU A 63 -10.43 1.37 11.13
CA LEU A 63 -11.01 0.36 12.02
C LEU A 63 -9.94 -0.41 12.79
N SER A 64 -8.85 -0.82 12.12
CA SER A 64 -7.75 -1.54 12.75
C SER A 64 -7.03 -0.68 13.79
N SER A 65 -6.79 0.60 13.48
CA SER A 65 -6.19 1.58 14.41
C SER A 65 -7.09 1.82 15.62
N GLY A 66 -8.39 1.98 15.41
CA GLY A 66 -9.36 2.10 16.51
C GLY A 66 -9.37 0.90 17.43
N ALA A 67 -9.35 -0.32 16.87
CA ALA A 67 -9.24 -1.54 17.67
C ALA A 67 -7.92 -1.58 18.48
N ALA A 68 -6.79 -1.25 17.85
CA ALA A 68 -5.50 -1.24 18.53
C ALA A 68 -5.47 -0.20 19.68
N GLN A 69 -6.10 0.96 19.52
CA GLN A 69 -6.22 1.96 20.58
C GLN A 69 -7.13 1.49 21.73
N LEU A 70 -8.31 0.95 21.41
CA LEU A 70 -9.28 0.49 22.41
C LEU A 70 -8.73 -0.62 23.32
N PHE A 71 -7.85 -1.46 22.79
CA PHE A 71 -7.29 -2.61 23.49
C PHE A 71 -5.80 -2.46 23.84
N ASN A 72 -5.25 -1.24 23.78
CA ASN A 72 -3.83 -0.96 24.05
C ASN A 72 -2.86 -1.88 23.26
N GLY A 73 -3.21 -2.24 22.02
CA GLY A 73 -2.46 -3.13 21.13
C GLY A 73 -1.28 -2.47 20.40
N GLY A 74 -1.10 -1.15 20.55
CA GLY A 74 -0.01 -0.41 19.92
C GLY A 74 -0.26 -0.08 18.44
N LYS A 75 0.81 0.03 17.65
CA LYS A 75 0.73 0.37 16.23
C LYS A 75 0.29 -0.85 15.40
N VAL A 76 -0.68 -0.65 14.50
CA VAL A 76 -1.02 -1.67 13.49
C VAL A 76 0.14 -1.76 12.49
N MET A 77 0.74 -2.94 12.41
CA MET A 77 1.84 -3.19 11.46
C MET A 77 1.29 -3.65 10.11
N GLN A 78 0.29 -4.53 10.13
CA GLN A 78 -0.36 -5.06 8.95
C GLN A 78 -1.77 -5.56 9.27
N SER A 79 -2.63 -5.53 8.27
CA SER A 79 -3.96 -6.16 8.28
C SER A 79 -4.04 -7.16 7.13
N VAL A 80 -4.57 -8.34 7.40
CA VAL A 80 -4.76 -9.40 6.40
C VAL A 80 -6.23 -9.80 6.38
N VAL A 81 -6.87 -9.63 5.22
CA VAL A 81 -8.23 -10.09 4.97
C VAL A 81 -8.15 -11.33 4.07
N ASP A 82 -8.53 -12.47 4.65
CA ASP A 82 -8.66 -13.73 3.92
C ASP A 82 -10.02 -13.78 3.22
N MET A 83 -9.99 -13.85 1.89
CA MET A 83 -11.18 -14.01 1.05
C MET A 83 -11.12 -15.35 0.32
N GLN A 84 -12.29 -15.89 -0.06
CA GLN A 84 -12.38 -17.17 -0.77
C GLN A 84 -11.48 -17.25 -2.03
N ARG A 85 -11.28 -16.11 -2.72
CA ARG A 85 -10.55 -16.04 -3.99
C ARG A 85 -9.21 -15.29 -3.91
N GLY A 86 -8.74 -14.94 -2.72
CA GLY A 86 -7.51 -14.17 -2.58
C GLY A 86 -7.32 -13.57 -1.19
N TYR A 87 -6.37 -12.65 -1.11
CA TYR A 87 -6.07 -11.88 0.09
C TYR A 87 -6.08 -10.40 -0.24
N LEU A 88 -6.54 -9.59 0.72
CA LEU A 88 -6.19 -8.17 0.78
C LEU A 88 -5.22 -8.01 1.95
N LEU A 89 -4.00 -7.58 1.64
CA LEU A 89 -2.98 -7.23 2.62
C LEU A 89 -2.83 -5.71 2.65
N VAL A 90 -2.83 -5.13 3.84
CA VAL A 90 -2.57 -3.70 4.05
C VAL A 90 -1.42 -3.55 5.03
N MET A 91 -0.37 -2.84 4.63
CA MET A 91 0.81 -2.61 5.46
C MET A 91 1.07 -1.11 5.62
N SER A 92 1.34 -0.67 6.85
CA SER A 92 1.60 0.74 7.13
C SER A 92 3.00 1.15 6.68
N VAL A 93 3.08 2.30 6.02
CA VAL A 93 4.31 2.99 5.62
C VAL A 93 4.68 4.00 6.70
N GLY A 94 5.98 4.24 6.90
CA GLY A 94 6.50 5.04 8.03
C GLY A 94 5.95 6.46 8.17
N ASN A 95 5.40 7.04 7.09
CA ASN A 95 4.78 8.37 7.05
C ASN A 95 3.26 8.37 7.34
N GLY A 96 2.66 7.21 7.66
CA GLY A 96 1.21 7.05 7.83
C GLY A 96 0.47 6.66 6.55
N SER A 97 1.13 6.58 5.40
CA SER A 97 0.58 5.97 4.18
C SER A 97 0.41 4.45 4.36
N HIS A 98 -0.28 3.80 3.42
CA HIS A 98 -0.58 2.38 3.43
C HIS A 98 -0.33 1.78 2.06
N LEU A 99 0.38 0.65 2.02
CA LEU A 99 0.48 -0.20 0.84
C LEU A 99 -0.60 -1.27 0.93
N ALA A 100 -1.52 -1.29 -0.03
CA ALA A 100 -2.56 -2.29 -0.15
C ALA A 100 -2.31 -3.20 -1.35
N VAL A 101 -2.39 -4.50 -1.14
CA VAL A 101 -2.07 -5.54 -2.12
C VAL A 101 -3.19 -6.56 -2.18
N LEU A 102 -3.70 -6.79 -3.39
CA LEU A 102 -4.56 -7.91 -3.71
C LEU A 102 -3.70 -9.06 -4.22
N ALA A 103 -3.78 -10.21 -3.56
CA ALA A 103 -3.02 -11.40 -3.90
C ALA A 103 -3.92 -12.60 -4.15
N ASN A 104 -3.48 -13.53 -5.00
CA ASN A 104 -4.17 -14.80 -5.23
C ASN A 104 -3.78 -15.86 -4.17
N LYS A 105 -4.57 -16.93 -4.11
CA LYS A 105 -4.39 -18.04 -3.14
C LYS A 105 -3.28 -19.03 -3.50
N GLN A 106 -2.66 -18.89 -4.68
CA GLN A 106 -1.74 -19.90 -5.20
C GLN A 106 -0.31 -19.72 -4.70
N HIS A 107 -0.02 -18.61 -4.03
CA HIS A 107 1.32 -18.24 -3.59
C HIS A 107 1.38 -18.03 -2.08
N ASP A 108 2.59 -18.17 -1.54
CA ASP A 108 2.87 -18.02 -0.11
C ASP A 108 2.65 -16.58 0.34
N ILE A 109 1.68 -16.39 1.25
CA ILE A 109 1.33 -15.08 1.80
C ILE A 109 2.46 -14.46 2.63
N GLY A 110 3.27 -15.28 3.31
CA GLY A 110 4.43 -14.82 4.07
C GLY A 110 5.50 -14.24 3.15
N ARG A 111 5.75 -14.87 1.99
CA ARG A 111 6.65 -14.31 0.97
C ARG A 111 6.13 -12.99 0.41
N ILE A 112 4.84 -12.89 0.11
CA ILE A 112 4.24 -11.63 -0.36
C ILE A 112 4.39 -10.54 0.71
N GLY A 113 4.12 -10.86 1.98
CA GLY A 113 4.31 -9.94 3.11
C GLY A 113 5.76 -9.48 3.27
N TYR A 114 6.74 -10.37 3.05
CA TYR A 114 8.16 -10.00 3.07
C TYR A 114 8.51 -9.00 1.97
N GLU A 115 8.09 -9.26 0.74
CA GLU A 115 8.33 -8.32 -0.38
C GLU A 115 7.60 -6.99 -0.17
N MET A 116 6.40 -7.02 0.42
CA MET A 116 5.68 -5.79 0.82
C MET A 116 6.50 -4.97 1.82
N ALA A 117 7.13 -5.60 2.82
CA ALA A 117 7.98 -4.90 3.78
C ALA A 117 9.16 -4.20 3.08
N LEU A 118 9.82 -4.88 2.14
CA LEU A 118 10.90 -4.30 1.35
C LEU A 118 10.44 -3.14 0.44
N LEU A 119 9.21 -3.20 -0.07
CA LEU A 119 8.63 -2.10 -0.84
C LEU A 119 8.29 -0.92 0.06
N VAL A 120 7.68 -1.16 1.23
CA VAL A 120 7.34 -0.13 2.20
C VAL A 120 8.57 0.67 2.63
N ASP A 121 9.71 0.01 2.88
CA ASP A 121 10.96 0.69 3.21
C ASP A 121 11.46 1.59 2.07
N ARG A 122 11.38 1.11 0.81
CA ARG A 122 11.76 1.89 -0.38
C ARG A 122 10.84 3.09 -0.61
N VAL A 123 9.54 2.90 -0.49
CA VAL A 123 8.55 3.99 -0.60
C VAL A 123 8.77 5.02 0.50
N GLY A 124 9.01 4.58 1.73
CA GLY A 124 9.32 5.45 2.86
C GLY A 124 10.52 6.36 2.59
N ALA A 125 11.58 5.83 1.97
CA ALA A 125 12.75 6.62 1.59
C ALA A 125 12.44 7.69 0.53
N VAL A 126 11.63 7.36 -0.49
CA VAL A 126 11.22 8.31 -1.54
C VAL A 126 10.38 9.45 -0.93
N VAL A 127 9.39 9.11 -0.10
CA VAL A 127 8.51 10.13 0.53
C VAL A 127 9.27 11.01 1.53
N GLN A 128 10.23 10.46 2.27
CA GLN A 128 11.07 11.26 3.17
C GLN A 128 12.02 12.19 2.40
N ALA A 129 12.54 11.76 1.26
CA ALA A 129 13.43 12.58 0.44
C ALA A 129 12.70 13.80 -0.13
N THR A 130 11.45 13.64 -0.57
CA THR A 130 10.64 14.74 -1.12
C THR A 130 10.21 15.73 -0.04
N ALA A 131 9.81 15.25 1.15
CA ALA A 131 9.44 16.11 2.27
C ALA A 131 10.59 17.01 2.78
N ARG A 132 11.85 16.65 2.51
CA ARG A 132 13.04 17.47 2.86
C ARG A 132 13.43 18.49 1.80
N ALA A 133 12.88 18.38 0.59
CA ALA A 133 13.20 19.26 -0.53
C ALA A 133 12.28 20.49 -0.64
N VAL A 134 11.30 20.62 0.25
CA VAL A 134 10.29 21.69 0.32
C VAL A 134 10.56 22.62 1.49
#